data_AF-A0A2V9PBI1-F1
#
_entry.id   AF-A0A2V9PBI1-F1
#
_cell.length_a   1.000
_cell.length_b   1.000
_cell.length_c   1.000
_cell.angle_alpha   90.00
_cell.angle_beta   90.00
_cell.angle_gamma   90.00
#
_symmetry.space_group_name_H-M   'P 1'
#
loop_
_entity.id
_entity.type
_entity.pdbx_description
1 polymer ?
#
loop_
_entity_poly.entity_id
_entity_poly.type
_entity_poly.pdbx_seq_one_letter_code
_entity_poly.pdbx_strand_id
1 'polypeptide(L)'
;MTIPRNRILRSLLLLALCATGVAAQNTPSAQTPKRATSTPYKGDLSIFDSPGREQRLHIDRVMDILGLAPGKGVADIGAGSGWFTVRAAQRVAPSGTVYAVDINPEAIHYIDLRVKDQRTKKES
;
A
#
# COMPACT_ATOMS: atom_id res chain seq x y z
N MET A 1 -45.88 -19.84 -36.27
CA MET A 1 -44.72 -19.57 -35.40
C MET A 1 -44.64 -18.05 -35.19
N THR A 2 -45.33 -17.53 -34.17
CA THR A 2 -45.52 -16.09 -33.93
C THR A 2 -44.44 -15.57 -32.96
N ILE A 3 -43.60 -14.66 -33.45
CA ILE A 3 -42.53 -14.03 -32.66
C ILE A 3 -43.19 -12.97 -31.75
N PRO A 4 -43.02 -13.02 -30.40
CA PRO A 4 -43.67 -12.08 -29.51
C PRO A 4 -43.03 -10.67 -29.59
N ARG A 5 -43.90 -9.69 -29.84
CA ARG A 5 -43.64 -8.26 -30.15
C ARG A 5 -42.97 -7.44 -29.02
N ASN A 6 -42.70 -8.04 -27.85
CA ASN A 6 -42.24 -7.34 -26.64
C ASN A 6 -40.75 -7.54 -26.29
N ARG A 7 -39.98 -8.26 -27.11
CA ARG A 7 -38.53 -8.44 -26.86
C ARG A 7 -37.65 -7.32 -27.43
N ILE A 8 -38.08 -6.68 -28.52
CA ILE A 8 -37.30 -5.63 -29.18
C ILE A 8 -37.32 -4.33 -28.36
N LEU A 9 -38.41 -4.05 -27.65
CA LEU A 9 -38.55 -2.83 -26.83
C LEU A 9 -37.70 -2.86 -25.55
N ARG A 10 -37.36 -4.05 -25.02
CA ARG A 10 -36.49 -4.20 -23.85
C ARG A 10 -35.01 -4.07 -24.18
N SER A 11 -34.59 -4.44 -25.40
CA SER A 11 -33.20 -4.34 -25.83
C SER A 11 -32.79 -2.90 -26.18
N LEU A 12 -33.73 -2.03 -26.57
CA LEU A 12 -33.46 -0.61 -26.83
C LEU A 12 -33.30 0.21 -25.54
N LEU A 13 -33.91 -0.21 -24.43
CA LEU A 13 -33.80 0.49 -23.14
C LEU A 13 -32.43 0.24 -22.46
N LEU A 14 -31.78 -0.90 -22.71
CA LEU A 14 -30.44 -1.19 -22.18
C LEU A 14 -29.31 -0.48 -22.92
N LEU A 15 -29.49 -0.13 -24.20
CA LEU A 15 -28.44 0.57 -24.97
C LEU A 15 -28.44 2.09 -24.70
N ALA A 16 -29.59 2.67 -24.34
CA ALA A 16 -29.70 4.09 -23.99
C ALA A 16 -29.10 4.44 -22.61
N LEU A 17 -28.91 3.46 -21.72
CA LEU A 17 -28.34 3.68 -20.39
C LEU A 17 -26.80 3.74 -20.40
N CYS A 18 -26.14 3.31 -21.50
CA CYS A 18 -24.68 3.33 -21.62
C CYS A 18 -24.11 4.67 -22.14
N ALA A 19 -24.94 5.55 -22.72
CA ALA A 19 -24.45 6.77 -23.37
C ALA A 19 -24.32 8.00 -22.45
N THR A 20 -24.83 7.95 -21.22
CA THR A 20 -24.85 9.12 -20.30
C THR A 20 -23.75 9.09 -19.24
N GLY A 21 -22.95 8.02 -19.14
CA GLY A 21 -21.96 7.86 -18.05
C GLY A 21 -20.59 8.51 -18.27
N VAL A 22 -20.26 8.98 -19.48
CA VAL A 22 -18.87 9.35 -19.83
C VAL A 22 -18.53 10.82 -19.51
N ALA A 23 -19.51 11.68 -19.25
CA ALA A 23 -19.26 13.12 -19.08
C ALA A 23 -18.87 13.57 -17.65
N ALA A 24 -18.93 12.69 -16.64
CA ALA A 24 -18.82 13.10 -15.23
C ALA A 24 -17.43 12.93 -14.57
N GLN A 25 -16.42 12.41 -15.27
CA GLN A 25 -15.14 12.06 -14.63
C GLN A 25 -14.02 13.11 -14.75
N ASN A 26 -14.23 14.21 -15.47
CA ASN A 26 -13.22 15.27 -15.60
C ASN A 26 -13.36 16.35 -14.54
N THR A 27 -13.46 15.96 -13.26
CA THR A 27 -13.24 16.94 -12.18
C THR A 27 -11.73 17.11 -12.04
N PRO A 28 -11.15 18.30 -12.28
CA PRO A 28 -9.74 18.53 -11.99
C PRO A 28 -9.54 18.22 -10.51
N SER A 29 -8.68 17.24 -10.19
CA SER A 29 -8.26 17.02 -8.81
C SER A 29 -7.78 18.35 -8.28
N ALA A 30 -8.51 18.92 -7.31
CA ALA A 30 -8.06 20.10 -6.60
C ALA A 30 -6.63 19.82 -6.14
N GLN A 31 -5.67 20.63 -6.59
CA GLN A 31 -4.30 20.51 -6.17
C GLN A 31 -4.28 20.68 -4.65
N THR A 32 -4.07 19.60 -3.92
CA THR A 32 -3.97 19.65 -2.46
C THR A 32 -2.92 20.70 -2.11
N PRO A 33 -3.25 21.73 -1.30
CA PRO A 33 -2.29 22.77 -0.96
C PRO A 33 -1.03 22.11 -0.41
N LYS A 34 0.12 22.48 -0.98
CA LYS A 34 1.43 21.91 -0.62
C LYS A 34 1.74 22.32 0.83
N ARG A 35 1.36 21.47 1.78
CA ARG A 35 1.62 21.70 3.21
C ARG A 35 3.13 21.75 3.42
N ALA A 36 3.60 22.73 4.19
CA ALA A 36 5.01 22.79 4.57
C ALA A 36 5.38 21.54 5.37
N THR A 37 6.49 20.91 5.01
CA THR A 37 7.08 19.76 5.72
C THR A 37 8.50 20.12 6.16
N SER A 38 9.04 19.42 7.15
CA SER A 38 10.45 19.54 7.50
C SER A 38 11.35 19.07 6.34
N THR A 39 12.62 19.47 6.38
CA THR A 39 13.63 18.86 5.51
C THR A 39 13.78 17.38 5.89
N PRO A 40 13.72 16.45 4.93
CA PRO A 40 13.93 15.04 5.21
C PRO A 40 15.30 14.78 5.88
N TYR A 41 15.35 13.78 6.74
CA TYR A 41 16.58 13.34 7.40
C TYR A 41 17.59 12.83 6.37
N LYS A 42 18.86 13.22 6.48
CA LYS A 42 19.94 12.85 5.53
C LYS A 42 21.11 12.12 6.20
N GLY A 43 20.95 11.72 7.46
CA GLY A 43 21.97 10.94 8.15
C GLY A 43 21.83 9.46 7.84
N ASP A 44 22.70 8.65 8.44
CA ASP A 44 22.65 7.20 8.31
C ASP A 44 21.33 6.65 8.87
N LEU A 45 20.55 5.96 8.04
CA LEU A 45 19.26 5.38 8.42
C LEU A 45 19.41 4.21 9.40
N SER A 46 20.62 3.69 9.61
CA SER A 46 20.91 2.68 10.64
C SER A 46 20.59 3.17 12.06
N ILE A 47 20.51 4.48 12.29
CA ILE A 47 20.11 5.04 13.59
C ILE A 47 18.73 4.57 14.04
N PHE A 48 17.86 4.20 13.08
CA PHE A 48 16.51 3.72 13.36
C PHE A 48 16.48 2.25 13.78
N ASP A 49 17.62 1.55 13.74
CA ASP A 49 17.76 0.10 13.94
C ASP A 49 18.48 -0.26 15.25
N SER A 50 18.41 0.62 16.25
CA SER A 50 19.10 0.45 17.54
C SER A 50 18.93 -0.96 18.15
N PRO A 51 19.99 -1.57 18.71
CA PRO A 51 19.88 -2.84 19.44
C PRO A 51 18.79 -2.80 20.52
N GLY A 52 18.07 -3.90 20.72
CA GLY A 52 17.00 -3.99 21.73
C GLY A 52 15.70 -3.24 21.39
N ARG A 53 15.61 -2.60 20.20
CA ARG A 53 14.40 -1.88 19.76
C ARG A 53 13.17 -2.79 19.73
N GLU A 54 13.34 -4.04 19.35
CA GLU A 54 12.26 -5.02 19.24
C GLU A 54 11.55 -5.25 20.57
N GLN A 55 12.34 -5.47 21.62
CA GLN A 55 11.88 -5.69 22.98
C GLN A 55 11.25 -4.40 23.53
N ARG A 56 11.94 -3.26 23.38
CA ARG A 56 11.46 -1.97 23.87
C ARG A 56 10.11 -1.56 23.28
N LEU A 57 9.87 -1.91 22.01
CA LEU A 57 8.61 -1.62 21.31
C LEU A 57 7.57 -2.74 21.42
N HIS A 58 7.92 -3.88 22.03
CA HIS A 58 7.06 -5.07 22.11
C HIS A 58 6.45 -5.42 20.74
N ILE A 59 7.30 -5.59 19.72
CA ILE A 59 6.84 -5.54 18.33
C ILE A 59 5.75 -6.55 17.99
N ASP A 60 5.85 -7.76 18.55
CA ASP A 60 4.87 -8.82 18.30
C ASP A 60 3.48 -8.40 18.79
N ARG A 61 3.42 -7.83 20.00
CA ARG A 61 2.18 -7.29 20.56
C ARG A 61 1.61 -6.17 19.69
N VAL A 62 2.46 -5.29 19.15
CA VAL A 62 2.02 -4.23 18.24
C VAL A 62 1.42 -4.83 16.96
N MET A 63 2.07 -5.82 16.36
CA MET A 63 1.58 -6.49 15.15
C MET A 63 0.26 -7.22 15.39
N ASP A 64 0.11 -7.86 16.55
CA ASP A 64 -1.12 -8.55 16.94
C ASP A 64 -2.28 -7.56 17.14
N ILE A 65 -2.04 -6.42 17.81
CA ILE A 65 -3.07 -5.38 18.01
C ILE A 65 -3.50 -4.75 16.68
N LEU A 66 -2.55 -4.50 15.78
CA LEU A 66 -2.84 -4.03 14.42
C LEU A 66 -3.48 -5.13 13.55
N GLY A 67 -3.53 -6.36 14.06
CA GLY A 67 -4.15 -7.51 13.41
C GLY A 67 -3.44 -7.93 12.13
N LEU A 68 -2.11 -7.79 12.05
CA LEU A 68 -1.36 -8.23 10.87
C LEU A 68 -1.50 -9.75 10.71
N ALA A 69 -1.98 -10.18 9.55
CA ALA A 69 -2.26 -11.58 9.27
C ALA A 69 -2.06 -11.87 7.77
N PRO A 70 -1.85 -13.14 7.38
CA PRO A 70 -1.70 -13.54 5.99
C PRO A 70 -2.79 -12.95 5.06
N GLY A 71 -2.38 -12.42 3.91
CA GLY A 71 -3.29 -11.86 2.91
C GLY A 71 -3.70 -10.40 3.12
N LYS A 72 -3.33 -9.78 4.25
CA LYS A 72 -3.66 -8.36 4.48
C LYS A 72 -2.78 -7.40 3.68
N GLY A 73 -3.39 -6.30 3.24
CA GLY A 73 -2.69 -5.11 2.77
C GLY A 73 -2.33 -4.22 3.96
N VAL A 74 -1.08 -3.75 4.03
CA VAL A 74 -0.57 -2.90 5.12
C VAL A 74 0.14 -1.69 4.53
N ALA A 75 -0.11 -0.51 5.08
CA ALA A 75 0.65 0.71 4.76
C ALA A 75 1.58 1.06 5.92
N ASP A 76 2.89 1.13 5.65
CA ASP A 76 3.93 1.54 6.59
C ASP A 76 4.36 2.97 6.23
N ILE A 77 3.79 3.96 6.92
CA ILE A 77 3.96 5.39 6.61
C ILE A 77 5.10 5.97 7.45
N GLY A 78 6.11 6.52 6.78
CA GLY A 78 7.38 6.89 7.42
C GLY A 78 8.26 5.66 7.64
N ALA A 79 8.40 4.83 6.60
CA ALA A 79 9.03 3.52 6.69
C ALA A 79 10.53 3.57 7.10
N GLY A 80 11.21 4.71 6.91
CA GLY A 80 12.57 4.94 7.38
C GLY A 80 13.55 3.87 6.86
N SER A 81 14.21 3.15 7.77
CA SER A 81 15.14 2.06 7.42
C SER A 81 14.46 0.78 6.90
N GLY A 82 13.12 0.70 6.92
CA GLY A 82 12.37 -0.51 6.57
C GLY A 82 12.35 -1.58 7.67
N TRP A 83 12.81 -1.26 8.88
CA TRP A 83 12.87 -2.19 9.99
C TRP A 83 11.51 -2.80 10.34
N PHE A 84 10.45 -2.00 10.31
CA PHE A 84 9.08 -2.45 10.54
C PHE A 84 8.52 -3.13 9.29
N THR A 85 8.71 -2.52 8.12
CA THR A 85 8.26 -3.03 6.80
C THR A 85 8.56 -4.52 6.61
N VAL A 86 9.80 -4.96 6.80
CA VAL A 86 10.18 -6.35 6.52
C VAL A 86 9.55 -7.34 7.50
N ARG A 87 9.32 -6.93 8.75
CA ARG A 87 8.66 -7.76 9.76
C ARG A 87 7.15 -7.85 9.48
N ALA A 88 6.53 -6.73 9.14
CA ALA A 88 5.14 -6.71 8.71
C ALA A 88 4.93 -7.60 7.48
N ALA A 89 5.85 -7.56 6.51
CA ALA A 89 5.81 -8.39 5.31
C ALA A 89 5.88 -9.88 5.63
N GLN A 90 6.70 -10.28 6.61
CA GLN A 90 6.73 -11.67 7.09
C GLN A 90 5.39 -12.09 7.70
N ARG A 91 4.70 -11.20 8.41
CA ARG A 91 3.43 -11.49 9.08
C ARG A 91 2.24 -11.61 8.12
N VAL A 92 2.26 -10.88 7.01
CA VAL A 92 1.19 -10.89 6.01
C VAL A 92 1.43 -11.85 4.83
N ALA A 93 2.61 -12.48 4.76
CA ALA A 93 2.89 -13.56 3.82
C ALA A 93 1.92 -14.75 4.00
N PRO A 94 1.68 -15.58 2.96
CA PRO A 94 2.29 -15.52 1.63
C PRO A 94 1.59 -14.61 0.63
N SER A 95 0.36 -14.16 0.91
CA SER A 95 -0.50 -13.46 -0.08
C SER A 95 -0.76 -11.99 0.23
N GLY A 96 -0.25 -11.47 1.34
CA GLY A 96 -0.39 -10.05 1.72
C GLY A 96 0.71 -9.18 1.14
N THR A 97 0.49 -7.87 1.20
CA THR A 97 1.38 -6.84 0.63
C THR A 97 1.59 -5.72 1.63
N VAL A 98 2.84 -5.29 1.80
CA VAL A 98 3.19 -4.09 2.57
C VAL A 98 3.63 -3.00 1.62
N TYR A 99 3.01 -1.83 1.73
CA TYR A 99 3.37 -0.61 1.02
C TYR A 99 4.22 0.25 1.96
N ALA A 100 5.52 0.27 1.73
CA ALA A 100 6.45 1.14 2.45
C ALA A 100 6.46 2.53 1.81
N VAL A 101 6.10 3.56 2.59
CA VAL A 101 5.99 4.93 2.12
C VAL A 101 6.89 5.82 2.95
N ASP A 102 7.73 6.60 2.29
CA ASP A 102 8.53 7.64 2.92
C ASP A 102 8.69 8.83 1.98
N ILE A 103 8.82 10.03 2.54
CA ILE A 103 9.10 11.25 1.76
C ILE A 103 10.58 11.36 1.39
N ASN A 104 11.45 10.66 2.13
CA ASN A 104 12.87 10.64 1.89
C ASN A 104 13.21 9.60 0.81
N PRO A 105 13.69 10.00 -0.39
CA PRO A 105 14.08 9.05 -1.42
C PRO A 105 15.23 8.12 -0.99
N GLU A 106 16.12 8.57 -0.10
CA GLU A 106 17.19 7.72 0.44
C GLU A 106 16.64 6.58 1.31
N ALA A 107 15.54 6.82 2.04
CA ALA A 107 14.84 5.78 2.80
C ALA A 107 14.27 4.70 1.89
N ILE A 108 13.64 5.10 0.77
CA ILE A 108 13.13 4.15 -0.23
C ILE A 108 14.25 3.27 -0.77
N HIS A 109 15.39 3.86 -1.13
CA HIS A 109 16.54 3.09 -1.60
C HIS A 109 17.07 2.10 -0.54
N TYR A 110 17.15 2.54 0.71
CA TYR A 110 17.60 1.70 1.82
C TYR A 110 16.65 0.52 2.07
N ILE A 111 15.34 0.76 2.02
CA ILE A 111 14.31 -0.28 2.14
C ILE A 111 14.47 -1.32 1.04
N ASP A 112 14.70 -0.90 -0.22
CA ASP A 112 14.91 -1.81 -1.34
C ASP A 112 16.12 -2.73 -1.13
N LEU A 113 17.23 -2.19 -0.62
CA LEU A 113 18.41 -2.97 -0.28
C LEU A 113 18.12 -3.97 0.85
N ARG A 114 17.44 -3.52 1.91
CA ARG A 114 17.06 -4.38 3.03
C ARG A 114 16.16 -5.53 2.58
N VAL A 115 15.16 -5.25 1.73
CA VAL A 115 14.25 -6.28 1.22
C VAL A 115 15.00 -7.34 0.40
N LYS A 116 15.97 -6.93 -0.41
CA LYS A 116 16.83 -7.85 -1.17
C LYS A 116 17.65 -8.76 -0.23
N ASP A 117 18.30 -8.19 0.78
CA ASP A 117 19.07 -8.95 1.79
C ASP A 117 18.20 -9.94 2.58
N GLN A 118 16.97 -9.57 2.90
CA GLN A 118 16.05 -10.47 3.62
C GLN A 118 15.53 -11.62 2.74
N ARG A 119 15.46 -11.43 1.42
CA ARG A 119 15.09 -12.50 0.48
C ARG A 119 16.21 -13.50 0.33
N THR A 120 17.45 -13.03 0.13
CA THR A 120 18.61 -13.93 -0.01
C THR A 120 18.82 -14.78 1.23
N LYS A 121 18.63 -14.21 2.44
CA LYS A 121 18.68 -14.94 3.72
C LYS A 121 17.60 -16.00 3.90
N LYS A 122 16.46 -15.90 3.20
CA LYS A 122 15.41 -16.92 3.24
C LYS A 122 15.64 -18.07 2.26
N GLU A 123 16.47 -17.86 1.25
CA GLU A 123 16.76 -18.83 0.17
C GLU A 123 18.04 -19.64 0.43
N SER A 124 18.84 -19.25 1.44
CA SER A 124 20.03 -19.98 1.92
C SER A 124 19.71 -20.86 3.11
#